data_AF-A0A4Q7UM90-F1
#
_entry.id   AF-A0A4Q7UM90-F1
#
_cell.length_a   1.000
_cell.length_b   1.000
_cell.length_c   1.000
_cell.angle_alpha   90.00
_cell.angle_beta   90.00
_cell.angle_gamma   90.00
#
_symmetry.space_group_name_H-M   'P 1'
#
loop_
_entity.id
_entity.type
_entity.pdbx_description
1 polymer ?
#
loop_
_entity_poly.entity_id
_entity_poly.type
_entity_poly.pdbx_seq_one_letter_code
_entity_poly.pdbx_strand_id
1 'polypeptide(L)'
;MFATTLIAVTMQPPQNPGSPYPPPFGQAPQPNWFRRASPGRRAAVILGSVTLSILLLCCAGTAIVSALTGEGDQARPGTAAEPPPQQPILAAPGEPTEEAPVQEESPLAEPSSAVPSPADAVAAPVVQVTTVTEQAAIRYSERTVKDSSLTAGKRVVRTKGVNGVRTLTYEVTTTDGVRTAKKLVKSAVTKQPVTQVVAVGTKKPTSSKCDPNYSGCVPIASDVDCAGGSGNGPAYVSGPIRVIGNDIYDLDRDGDGIACD
;
A
#
# COMPACT_ATOMS: atom_id res chain seq x y z
N MET A 1 3.27 -49.42 38.86
CA MET A 1 3.75 -49.04 37.51
C MET A 1 2.56 -48.46 36.76
N PHE A 2 2.39 -47.14 36.82
CA PHE A 2 1.27 -46.45 36.14
C PHE A 2 1.83 -45.79 34.88
N ALA A 3 1.43 -46.31 33.73
CA ALA A 3 1.81 -45.76 32.43
C ALA A 3 0.98 -44.51 32.16
N THR A 4 1.64 -43.35 32.19
CA THR A 4 1.04 -42.06 31.83
C THR A 4 1.15 -41.89 30.32
N THR A 5 0.04 -42.10 29.61
CA THR A 5 -0.04 -41.91 28.16
C THR A 5 -0.19 -40.41 27.86
N LEU A 6 0.87 -39.76 27.38
CA LEU A 6 0.80 -38.41 26.81
C LEU A 6 0.18 -38.49 25.41
N ILE A 7 -1.06 -38.00 25.28
CA ILE A 7 -1.68 -37.74 23.98
C ILE A 7 -1.21 -36.37 23.51
N ALA A 8 -0.31 -36.36 22.51
CA ALA A 8 0.06 -35.16 21.80
C ALA A 8 -1.10 -34.74 20.88
N VAL A 9 -1.87 -33.73 21.30
CA VAL A 9 -2.87 -33.07 20.46
C VAL A 9 -2.12 -32.15 19.50
N THR A 10 -1.96 -32.57 18.25
CA THR A 10 -1.49 -31.71 17.17
C THR A 10 -2.60 -30.70 16.84
N MET A 11 -2.42 -29.45 17.28
CA MET A 11 -3.28 -28.34 16.87
C MET A 11 -3.03 -28.05 15.39
N GLN A 12 -3.82 -28.67 14.52
CA GLN A 12 -3.89 -28.33 13.11
C GLN A 12 -4.53 -26.94 12.96
N PRO A 13 -3.88 -25.95 12.32
CA PRO A 13 -4.49 -24.65 12.10
C PRO A 13 -5.74 -24.79 11.21
N PRO A 14 -6.79 -23.96 11.43
CA PRO A 14 -8.02 -24.04 10.65
C PRO A 14 -7.72 -23.87 9.17
N GLN A 15 -8.10 -24.88 8.37
CA GLN A 15 -8.12 -24.81 6.92
C GLN A 15 -9.12 -23.72 6.54
N ASN A 16 -8.62 -22.62 5.95
CA ASN A 16 -9.43 -21.53 5.46
C ASN A 16 -10.29 -22.03 4.28
N PRO A 17 -11.62 -22.20 4.41
CA PRO A 17 -12.44 -22.52 3.26
C PRO A 17 -12.40 -21.31 2.33
N GLY A 18 -11.76 -21.48 1.17
CA GLY A 18 -11.69 -20.46 0.14
C GLY A 18 -13.05 -19.82 -0.13
N SER A 19 -13.04 -18.54 -0.48
CA SER A 19 -14.25 -17.75 -0.73
C SER A 19 -15.25 -18.48 -1.66
N PRO A 20 -16.57 -18.42 -1.38
CA PRO A 20 -17.60 -19.11 -2.15
C PRO A 20 -17.92 -18.44 -3.50
N TYR A 21 -17.09 -17.49 -3.96
CA TYR A 21 -17.33 -16.76 -5.20
C TYR A 21 -16.61 -17.46 -6.35
N PRO A 22 -17.32 -17.87 -7.42
CA PRO A 22 -16.66 -18.29 -8.64
C PRO A 22 -15.84 -17.11 -9.19
N PRO A 23 -14.65 -17.34 -9.76
CA PRO A 23 -13.90 -16.28 -10.38
C PRO A 23 -14.75 -15.66 -11.50
N PRO A 24 -14.77 -14.32 -11.66
CA PRO A 24 -15.40 -13.72 -12.81
C PRO A 24 -14.73 -14.29 -14.06
N PHE A 25 -15.58 -14.70 -15.00
CA PHE A 25 -15.28 -15.24 -16.32
C PHE A 25 -13.89 -14.84 -16.82
N GLY A 26 -13.10 -15.85 -17.19
CA GLY A 26 -11.78 -15.68 -17.78
C GLY A 26 -11.79 -14.57 -18.83
N GLN A 27 -10.87 -13.63 -18.68
CA GLN A 27 -10.62 -12.64 -19.71
C GLN A 27 -10.28 -13.39 -20.99
N ALA A 28 -11.20 -13.36 -21.95
CA ALA A 28 -10.91 -13.78 -23.30
C ALA A 28 -9.68 -12.98 -23.78
N PRO A 29 -8.70 -13.61 -24.45
CA PRO A 29 -7.54 -12.90 -24.98
C PRO A 29 -8.05 -11.79 -25.90
N GLN A 30 -7.76 -10.55 -25.53
CA GLN A 30 -8.11 -9.38 -26.31
C GLN A 30 -7.53 -9.56 -27.72
N PRO A 31 -8.33 -9.50 -28.80
CA PRO A 31 -7.81 -9.60 -30.14
C PRO A 31 -6.92 -8.38 -30.42
N ASN A 32 -5.61 -8.59 -30.40
CA ASN A 32 -4.61 -7.61 -30.79
C ASN A 32 -4.81 -7.23 -32.26
N TRP A 33 -5.64 -6.22 -32.52
CA TRP A 33 -5.96 -5.71 -33.85
C TRP A 33 -4.70 -5.34 -34.67
N PHE A 34 -3.62 -4.99 -33.96
CA PHE A 34 -2.30 -4.72 -34.51
C PHE A 34 -1.72 -5.89 -35.32
N ARG A 35 -2.05 -7.13 -34.95
CA ARG A 35 -1.62 -8.34 -35.67
C ARG A 35 -2.51 -8.68 -36.88
N ARG A 36 -3.65 -8.02 -37.04
CA ARG A 36 -4.55 -8.17 -38.21
C ARG A 36 -4.30 -7.11 -39.30
N ALA A 37 -3.53 -6.06 -38.99
CA ALA A 37 -3.14 -5.06 -39.98
C ALA A 37 -2.12 -5.63 -40.99
N SER A 38 -2.30 -5.30 -42.27
CA SER A 38 -1.34 -5.59 -43.34
C SER A 38 0.01 -4.90 -43.08
N PRO A 39 1.14 -5.41 -43.62
CA PRO A 39 2.47 -4.88 -43.34
C PRO A 39 2.59 -3.36 -43.59
N GLY A 40 1.93 -2.85 -44.64
CA GLY A 40 1.92 -1.42 -44.97
C GLY A 40 1.19 -0.54 -43.94
N ARG A 41 0.13 -1.04 -43.30
CA ARG A 41 -0.61 -0.30 -42.26
C ARG A 41 0.12 -0.28 -40.92
N ARG A 42 1.03 -1.22 -40.65
CA ARG A 42 1.84 -1.24 -39.42
C ARG A 42 2.95 -0.20 -39.44
N ALA A 43 3.60 0.01 -40.59
CA ALA A 43 4.66 1.01 -40.74
C ALA A 43 4.12 2.44 -40.61
N ALA A 44 2.91 2.71 -41.12
CA ALA A 44 2.29 4.04 -41.04
C ALA A 44 1.97 4.50 -39.60
N VAL A 45 1.59 3.58 -38.70
CA VAL A 45 1.24 3.92 -37.30
C VAL A 45 2.49 4.20 -36.46
N ILE A 46 3.63 3.56 -36.75
CA ILE A 46 4.89 3.74 -36.01
C ILE A 46 5.58 5.05 -36.43
N LEU A 47 5.49 5.45 -37.71
CA LEU A 47 6.09 6.70 -38.20
C LEU A 47 5.26 7.95 -37.85
N GLY A 48 3.95 7.81 -37.69
CA GLY A 48 3.07 8.93 -37.30
C GLY A 48 3.18 9.36 -35.84
N SER A 49 3.53 8.45 -34.91
CA SER A 49 3.63 8.78 -33.47
C SER A 49 4.96 9.42 -33.08
N VAL A 50 6.04 9.10 -33.80
CA VAL A 50 7.38 9.68 -33.58
C VAL A 50 7.45 11.13 -34.07
N THR A 51 6.78 11.45 -35.17
CA THR A 51 6.78 12.81 -35.74
C THR A 51 5.93 13.80 -34.94
N LEU A 52 4.81 13.37 -34.36
CA LEU A 52 3.97 14.23 -33.50
C LEU A 52 4.62 14.54 -32.13
N SER A 53 5.46 13.64 -31.62
CA SER A 53 6.16 13.84 -30.33
C SER A 53 7.37 14.79 -30.45
N ILE A 54 8.04 14.83 -31.60
CA ILE A 54 9.18 15.74 -31.85
C ILE A 54 8.70 17.17 -32.10
N LEU A 55 7.53 17.37 -32.72
CA LEU A 55 6.98 18.71 -32.99
C LEU A 55 6.49 19.42 -31.71
N LEU A 56 5.99 18.67 -30.72
CA LEU A 56 5.54 19.20 -29.43
C LEU A 56 6.68 19.59 -28.48
N LEU A 57 7.90 19.07 -28.71
CA LEU A 57 9.08 19.38 -27.90
C LEU A 57 9.84 20.64 -28.38
N CYS A 58 9.55 21.15 -29.58
CA CYS A 58 10.20 22.34 -30.14
C CYS A 58 9.49 23.67 -29.85
N CYS A 59 8.23 23.68 -29.38
CA CYS A 59 7.45 24.91 -29.26
C CYS A 59 7.18 25.38 -27.82
N ALA A 60 7.69 24.71 -26.78
CA ALA A 60 7.39 25.05 -25.38
C ALA A 60 8.64 25.29 -24.50
N GLY A 61 9.80 25.62 -25.08
CA GLY A 61 11.01 25.87 -24.32
C GLY A 61 11.70 27.18 -24.73
N THR A 62 11.31 28.31 -24.14
CA THR A 62 12.19 29.46 -23.83
C THR A 62 11.39 30.58 -23.16
N ALA A 63 11.47 30.64 -21.84
CA ALA A 63 11.49 31.85 -21.01
C ALA A 63 11.36 31.35 -19.56
N ILE A 64 12.42 31.39 -18.76
CA ILE A 64 12.65 32.39 -17.69
C ILE A 64 14.12 32.28 -17.28
N VAL A 65 14.93 33.29 -17.64
CA VAL A 65 16.21 33.59 -17.00
C VAL A 65 16.05 34.99 -16.40
N SER A 66 16.12 35.07 -15.07
CA SER A 66 16.35 36.30 -14.27
C SER A 66 16.81 35.78 -12.91
N ALA A 67 18.10 35.76 -12.57
CA ALA A 67 18.97 36.89 -12.27
C ALA A 67 18.40 37.79 -11.17
N LEU A 68 18.75 37.51 -9.91
CA LEU A 68 19.02 38.53 -8.89
C LEU A 68 20.08 38.01 -7.93
N THR A 69 21.24 38.66 -8.00
CA THR A 69 22.30 38.71 -7.01
C THR A 69 21.81 39.39 -5.73
N GLY A 70 22.27 38.91 -4.57
CA GLY A 70 21.99 39.50 -3.26
C GLY A 70 22.79 38.81 -2.16
N GLU A 71 23.98 39.35 -1.92
CA GLU A 71 24.90 39.05 -0.83
C GLU A 71 24.33 39.46 0.55
N GLY A 72 24.77 38.81 1.63
CA GLY A 72 25.03 39.52 2.90
C GLY A 72 24.06 39.34 4.08
N ASP A 73 24.48 38.47 5.00
CA ASP A 73 24.72 38.76 6.42
C ASP A 73 23.83 38.13 7.52
N GLN A 74 24.55 37.73 8.55
CA GLN A 74 24.21 36.97 9.75
C GLN A 74 23.31 37.73 10.73
N ALA A 75 22.43 37.01 11.44
CA ALA A 75 22.32 37.09 12.91
C ALA A 75 21.26 36.11 13.46
N ARG A 76 21.70 35.16 14.29
CA ARG A 76 20.98 34.69 15.49
C ARG A 76 21.28 35.68 16.63
N PRO A 77 20.55 35.74 17.77
CA PRO A 77 19.69 34.71 18.36
C PRO A 77 18.38 35.24 19.02
N GLY A 78 17.57 34.34 19.59
CA GLY A 78 16.69 34.70 20.73
C GLY A 78 15.23 34.23 20.67
N THR A 79 14.88 33.38 21.64
CA THR A 79 13.69 33.48 22.51
C THR A 79 12.28 33.25 21.94
N ALA A 80 11.69 32.18 22.50
CA ALA A 80 10.28 31.94 22.85
C ALA A 80 9.17 32.91 22.37
N ALA A 81 8.15 32.34 21.73
CA ALA A 81 6.73 32.74 21.79
C ALA A 81 5.91 31.53 21.30
N GLU A 82 5.21 30.79 22.17
CA GLU A 82 3.91 31.08 22.80
C GLU A 82 2.72 30.87 21.84
N PRO A 83 1.74 29.99 22.20
CA PRO A 83 0.62 29.63 21.33
C PRO A 83 -0.43 30.77 21.24
N PRO A 84 -1.22 30.85 20.15
CA PRO A 84 -2.22 31.90 20.01
C PRO A 84 -3.39 31.75 21.00
N PRO A 85 -3.98 32.87 21.44
CA PRO A 85 -4.84 32.94 22.62
C PRO A 85 -6.26 32.45 22.34
N GLN A 86 -6.78 31.67 23.28
CA GLN A 86 -8.21 31.63 23.57
C GLN A 86 -8.57 32.89 24.34
N GLN A 87 -9.58 33.64 23.91
CA GLN A 87 -10.34 34.52 24.79
C GLN A 87 -11.79 34.76 24.28
N PRO A 88 -12.68 35.14 25.19
CA PRO A 88 -14.05 34.62 25.27
C PRO A 88 -15.08 35.67 24.84
N ILE A 89 -16.31 35.22 24.57
CA ILE A 89 -17.44 36.15 24.42
C ILE A 89 -18.47 35.81 25.51
N LEU A 90 -18.60 36.77 26.44
CA LEU A 90 -19.52 36.81 27.56
C LEU A 90 -20.93 37.24 27.10
N ALA A 91 -21.92 36.51 27.64
CA ALA A 91 -23.19 36.94 28.22
C ALA A 91 -24.14 37.91 27.47
N ALA A 92 -25.37 37.44 27.25
CA ALA A 92 -26.58 38.13 27.72
C ALA A 92 -27.74 37.12 27.91
N PRO A 93 -28.70 37.40 28.82
CA PRO A 93 -29.59 36.42 29.45
C PRO A 93 -30.98 36.37 28.82
N GLY A 94 -31.68 35.26 29.05
CA GLY A 94 -33.09 35.10 28.70
C GLY A 94 -33.72 33.92 29.45
N GLU A 95 -34.00 34.12 30.74
CA GLU A 95 -35.20 33.56 31.37
C GLU A 95 -36.40 34.39 30.89
N PRO A 96 -37.57 33.77 30.66
CA PRO A 96 -38.48 33.58 31.80
C PRO A 96 -39.16 32.21 31.86
N THR A 97 -39.35 31.76 33.11
CA THR A 97 -40.54 31.13 33.69
C THR A 97 -41.86 31.43 32.95
N GLU A 98 -42.72 30.43 32.77
CA GLU A 98 -44.15 30.39 33.19
C GLU A 98 -44.78 29.09 32.65
N GLU A 99 -45.00 28.11 33.53
CA GLU A 99 -46.32 27.69 34.04
C GLU A 99 -47.18 26.85 33.09
N ALA A 100 -47.66 25.76 33.68
CA ALA A 100 -48.69 24.88 33.14
C ALA A 100 -49.98 25.65 32.81
N PRO A 101 -50.91 24.98 32.12
CA PRO A 101 -52.19 24.82 32.77
C PRO A 101 -52.64 23.36 32.81
N VAL A 102 -52.99 22.98 34.03
CA VAL A 102 -53.96 21.95 34.37
C VAL A 102 -55.28 22.33 33.70
N GLN A 103 -55.91 21.39 33.01
CA GLN A 103 -57.34 21.44 32.74
C GLN A 103 -57.96 20.17 33.29
N GLU A 104 -58.70 20.38 34.38
CA GLU A 104 -59.70 19.50 34.92
C GLU A 104 -61.04 20.20 34.63
N GLU A 105 -61.87 19.62 33.77
CA GLU A 105 -63.33 19.69 33.96
C GLU A 105 -63.97 18.51 33.22
N SER A 106 -64.61 17.65 34.00
CA SER A 106 -65.52 16.60 33.56
C SER A 106 -66.83 17.23 33.06
N PRO A 107 -67.63 16.51 32.26
CA PRO A 107 -68.89 16.09 32.89
C PRO A 107 -69.27 14.63 32.64
N LEU A 108 -69.84 14.08 33.72
CA LEU A 108 -70.67 12.89 33.83
C LEU A 108 -71.54 12.59 32.60
N ALA A 109 -71.37 11.40 32.06
CA ALA A 109 -72.43 10.64 31.41
C ALA A 109 -72.36 9.18 31.90
N GLU A 110 -73.33 8.74 32.69
CA GLU A 110 -73.64 7.32 32.96
C GLU A 110 -74.92 6.95 32.20
N PRO A 111 -75.27 5.66 32.04
CA PRO A 111 -74.49 4.59 31.42
C PRO A 111 -75.35 3.89 30.33
N SER A 112 -74.76 3.56 29.17
CA SER A 112 -75.39 2.62 28.24
C SER A 112 -74.61 1.31 28.25
N SER A 113 -75.15 0.36 29.01
CA SER A 113 -74.73 -1.03 29.06
C SER A 113 -74.61 -1.63 27.66
N ALA A 114 -73.37 -1.85 27.24
CA ALA A 114 -73.02 -2.96 26.36
C ALA A 114 -71.69 -3.50 26.88
N VAL A 115 -71.73 -4.67 27.49
CA VAL A 115 -70.55 -5.43 27.85
C VAL A 115 -70.12 -6.18 26.58
N PRO A 116 -69.05 -5.79 25.86
CA PRO A 116 -68.39 -6.74 25.00
C PRO A 116 -67.60 -7.71 25.89
N SER A 117 -67.96 -8.97 25.76
CA SER A 117 -67.27 -10.16 26.29
C SER A 117 -65.73 -10.04 26.21
N PRO A 118 -64.97 -10.43 27.25
CA PRO A 118 -63.51 -10.48 27.17
C PRO A 118 -63.11 -11.73 26.37
N ALA A 119 -63.11 -11.61 25.04
CA ALA A 119 -62.54 -12.60 24.14
C ALA A 119 -61.69 -11.86 23.10
N ASP A 120 -60.37 -12.04 23.24
CA ASP A 120 -59.33 -11.74 22.25
C ASP A 120 -59.12 -10.26 21.86
N ALA A 121 -58.72 -9.42 22.82
CA ALA A 121 -57.97 -8.22 22.48
C ALA A 121 -56.57 -8.62 22.00
N VAL A 122 -56.40 -8.75 20.68
CA VAL A 122 -55.09 -8.98 20.05
C VAL A 122 -54.16 -7.83 20.46
N ALA A 123 -53.08 -8.15 21.18
CA ALA A 123 -52.12 -7.14 21.63
C ALA A 123 -51.55 -6.37 20.43
N ALA A 124 -51.45 -5.04 20.55
CA ALA A 124 -50.83 -4.21 19.53
C ALA A 124 -49.33 -4.57 19.39
N PRO A 125 -48.76 -4.52 18.18
CA PRO A 125 -47.37 -4.90 17.95
C PRO A 125 -46.42 -3.93 18.67
N VAL A 126 -45.41 -4.47 19.35
CA VAL A 126 -44.44 -3.68 20.10
C VAL A 126 -43.30 -3.28 19.17
N VAL A 127 -43.17 -1.97 18.91
CA VAL A 127 -42.08 -1.41 18.11
C VAL A 127 -41.00 -0.84 19.02
N GLN A 128 -39.75 -1.26 18.81
CA GLN A 128 -38.58 -0.77 19.53
C GLN A 128 -37.52 -0.27 18.58
N VAL A 129 -36.89 0.85 18.93
CA VAL A 129 -35.76 1.43 18.20
C VAL A 129 -34.53 1.39 19.10
N THR A 130 -33.47 0.74 18.64
CA THR A 130 -32.22 0.57 19.40
C THR A 130 -31.02 1.01 18.59
N THR A 131 -29.97 1.46 19.28
CA THR A 131 -28.70 1.83 18.64
C THR A 131 -27.71 0.68 18.78
N VAL A 132 -27.13 0.24 17.67
CA VAL A 132 -26.13 -0.84 17.61
C VAL A 132 -24.87 -0.35 16.93
N THR A 133 -23.70 -0.67 17.50
CA THR A 133 -22.39 -0.35 16.90
C THR A 133 -21.75 -1.59 16.29
N GLU A 134 -21.25 -1.46 15.06
CA GLU A 134 -20.47 -2.48 14.36
C GLU A 134 -19.09 -1.93 13.98
N GLN A 135 -18.07 -2.79 13.97
CA GLN A 135 -16.72 -2.44 13.52
C GLN A 135 -16.47 -2.98 12.11
N ALA A 136 -15.97 -2.12 11.24
CA ALA A 136 -15.52 -2.48 9.90
C ALA A 136 -14.03 -2.17 9.73
N ALA A 137 -13.28 -3.09 9.12
CA ALA A 137 -11.86 -2.88 8.87
C ALA A 137 -11.63 -1.91 7.70
N ILE A 138 -10.65 -1.01 7.85
CA ILE A 138 -10.14 -0.17 6.76
C ILE A 138 -8.81 -0.75 6.31
N ARG A 139 -8.75 -1.27 5.08
CA ARG A 139 -7.51 -1.86 4.56
C ARG A 139 -6.39 -0.82 4.51
N TYR A 140 -5.18 -1.22 4.87
CA TYR A 140 -4.00 -0.38 4.65
C TYR A 140 -3.65 -0.28 3.16
N SER A 141 -2.99 0.80 2.80
CA SER A 141 -2.38 0.99 1.48
C SER A 141 -0.91 0.55 1.47
N GLU A 142 -0.35 0.32 0.28
CA GLU A 142 1.08 0.06 0.09
C GLU A 142 1.76 1.24 -0.59
N ARG A 143 2.96 1.59 -0.11
CA ARG A 143 3.87 2.57 -0.72
C ARG A 143 5.20 1.91 -1.00
N THR A 144 5.72 2.10 -2.21
CA THR A 144 7.06 1.63 -2.58
C THR A 144 8.09 2.76 -2.49
N VAL A 145 9.26 2.43 -1.98
CA VAL A 145 10.43 3.34 -1.89
C VAL A 145 11.64 2.67 -2.54
N LYS A 146 12.40 3.40 -3.33
CA LYS A 146 13.66 2.90 -3.93
C LYS A 146 14.77 2.89 -2.88
N ASP A 147 15.56 1.84 -2.85
CA ASP A 147 16.64 1.65 -1.88
C ASP A 147 17.92 1.18 -2.58
N SER A 148 18.95 2.04 -2.60
CA SER A 148 20.23 1.75 -3.25
C SER A 148 21.14 0.84 -2.43
N SER A 149 20.79 0.52 -1.19
CA SER A 149 21.51 -0.46 -0.36
C SER A 149 21.12 -1.90 -0.71
N LEU A 150 19.91 -2.10 -1.24
CA LEU A 150 19.39 -3.42 -1.62
C LEU A 150 19.70 -3.72 -3.09
N THR A 151 20.12 -4.96 -3.36
CA THR A 151 20.32 -5.48 -4.74
C THR A 151 19.09 -5.23 -5.60
N ALA A 152 19.30 -4.82 -6.85
CA ALA A 152 18.24 -4.59 -7.81
C ALA A 152 17.20 -5.73 -7.81
N GLY A 153 15.92 -5.38 -7.69
CA GLY A 153 14.81 -6.34 -7.67
C GLY A 153 14.49 -6.98 -6.32
N LYS A 154 15.36 -6.88 -5.30
CA LYS A 154 15.03 -7.33 -3.94
C LYS A 154 13.95 -6.43 -3.32
N ARG A 155 12.98 -7.04 -2.65
CA ARG A 155 11.90 -6.32 -1.93
C ARG A 155 12.00 -6.59 -0.44
N VAL A 156 11.91 -5.55 0.38
CA VAL A 156 11.93 -5.66 1.84
C VAL A 156 10.85 -4.77 2.44
N VAL A 157 10.02 -5.32 3.32
CA VAL A 157 9.04 -4.52 4.07
C VAL A 157 9.78 -3.74 5.15
N ARG A 158 9.76 -2.41 5.07
CA ARG A 158 10.35 -1.50 6.07
C ARG A 158 9.36 -1.14 7.16
N THR A 159 8.08 -1.00 6.80
CA THR A 159 6.99 -0.74 7.72
C THR A 159 5.85 -1.67 7.38
N LYS A 160 5.43 -2.50 8.34
CA LYS A 160 4.30 -3.41 8.14
C LYS A 160 3.00 -2.61 8.13
N GLY A 161 2.14 -2.88 7.15
CA GLY A 161 0.81 -2.28 7.09
C GLY A 161 -0.11 -2.83 8.18
N VAL A 162 -0.97 -1.96 8.72
CA VAL A 162 -1.98 -2.33 9.73
C VAL A 162 -3.32 -1.77 9.32
N ASN A 163 -4.36 -2.61 9.32
CA ASN A 163 -5.72 -2.14 9.01
C ASN A 163 -6.20 -1.14 10.07
N GLY A 164 -6.88 -0.10 9.61
CA GLY A 164 -7.66 0.79 10.46
C GLY A 164 -9.01 0.19 10.83
N VAL A 165 -9.79 0.96 11.58
CA VAL A 165 -11.13 0.59 12.03
C VAL A 165 -12.08 1.76 11.78
N ARG A 166 -13.23 1.44 11.19
CA ARG A 166 -14.40 2.31 11.08
C ARG A 166 -15.48 1.76 12.00
N THR A 167 -15.97 2.60 12.90
CA THR A 167 -17.14 2.30 13.71
C THR A 167 -18.38 2.81 12.98
N LEU A 168 -19.33 1.90 12.79
CA LEU A 168 -20.62 2.14 12.15
C LEU A 168 -21.70 2.07 13.23
N THR A 169 -22.45 3.13 13.41
CA THR A 169 -23.58 3.18 14.33
C THR A 169 -24.86 3.08 13.52
N TYR A 170 -25.68 2.10 13.86
CA TYR A 170 -26.96 1.83 13.23
C TYR A 170 -28.09 2.05 14.20
N GLU A 171 -29.18 2.58 13.68
CA GLU A 171 -30.49 2.51 14.30
C GLU A 171 -31.19 1.26 13.77
N VAL A 172 -31.61 0.38 14.67
CA VAL A 172 -32.29 -0.89 14.36
C VAL A 172 -33.70 -0.82 14.92
N THR A 173 -34.67 -0.95 14.04
CA THR A 173 -36.09 -1.06 14.40
C THR A 173 -36.48 -2.52 14.46
N THR A 174 -37.17 -2.89 15.52
CA THR A 174 -37.63 -4.23 15.81
C THR A 174 -39.13 -4.17 16.09
N THR A 175 -39.91 -5.06 15.47
CA THR A 175 -41.35 -5.22 15.73
C THR A 175 -41.56 -6.63 16.27
N ASP A 176 -42.13 -6.75 17.46
CA ASP A 176 -42.36 -8.03 18.16
C ASP A 176 -41.09 -8.89 18.26
N GLY A 177 -39.95 -8.25 18.55
CA GLY A 177 -38.65 -8.92 18.65
C GLY A 177 -37.96 -9.24 17.31
N VAL A 178 -38.63 -9.03 16.16
CA VAL A 178 -38.07 -9.26 14.82
C VAL A 178 -37.56 -7.96 14.20
N ARG A 179 -36.32 -7.95 13.70
CA ARG A 179 -35.73 -6.77 13.05
C ARG A 179 -36.46 -6.44 11.76
N THR A 180 -37.07 -5.25 11.68
CA THR A 180 -37.82 -4.76 10.52
C THR A 180 -37.05 -3.69 9.74
N ALA A 181 -36.14 -2.95 10.38
CA ALA A 181 -35.29 -1.98 9.69
C ALA A 181 -33.87 -1.89 10.29
N LYS A 182 -32.90 -1.49 9.45
CA LYS A 182 -31.54 -1.11 9.87
C LYS A 182 -31.10 0.11 9.06
N LYS A 183 -30.79 1.21 9.73
CA LYS A 183 -30.34 2.46 9.11
C LYS A 183 -28.98 2.87 9.66
N LEU A 184 -28.02 3.17 8.78
CA LEU A 184 -26.73 3.73 9.20
C LEU A 184 -26.94 5.20 9.59
N VAL A 185 -26.63 5.55 10.84
CA VAL A 185 -26.79 6.91 11.37
C VAL A 185 -25.46 7.62 11.65
N LYS A 186 -24.37 6.87 11.86
CA LYS A 186 -23.02 7.43 12.00
C LYS A 186 -21.97 6.49 11.43
N SER A 187 -20.96 7.05 10.78
CA SER A 187 -19.78 6.33 10.32
C SER A 187 -18.55 7.16 10.67
N ALA A 188 -17.66 6.62 11.51
CA ALA A 188 -16.47 7.31 11.97
C ALA A 188 -15.25 6.39 11.92
N VAL A 189 -14.12 6.91 11.44
CA VAL A 189 -12.84 6.22 11.53
C VAL A 189 -12.32 6.36 12.95
N THR A 190 -12.27 5.26 13.69
CA THR A 190 -11.83 5.22 15.09
C THR A 190 -10.36 4.80 15.23
N LYS A 191 -9.81 4.11 14.22
CA LYS A 191 -8.37 3.85 14.11
C LYS A 191 -7.92 4.05 12.66
N GLN A 192 -6.89 4.87 12.43
CA GLN A 192 -6.35 5.08 11.09
C GLN A 192 -5.53 3.85 10.63
N PRO A 193 -5.61 3.46 9.35
CA PRO A 193 -4.73 2.43 8.82
C PRO A 193 -3.28 2.92 8.76
N VAL A 194 -2.33 2.03 9.01
CA VAL A 194 -0.89 2.29 8.83
C VAL A 194 -0.48 1.79 7.46
N THR A 195 0.09 2.68 6.64
CA THR A 195 0.57 2.34 5.28
C THR A 195 1.74 1.36 5.34
N GLN A 196 1.69 0.29 4.55
CA GLN A 196 2.82 -0.62 4.35
C GLN A 196 3.88 0.06 3.48
N VAL A 197 5.12 0.08 3.93
CA VAL A 197 6.25 0.61 3.15
C VAL A 197 7.14 -0.54 2.70
N VAL A 198 7.25 -0.71 1.39
CA VAL A 198 8.11 -1.71 0.77
C VAL A 198 9.29 -1.01 0.10
N ALA A 199 10.50 -1.31 0.56
CA ALA A 199 11.73 -0.91 -0.10
C ALA A 199 12.00 -1.86 -1.28
N VAL A 200 12.26 -1.30 -2.45
CA VAL A 200 12.66 -2.02 -3.66
C VAL A 200 14.10 -1.64 -4.00
N GLY A 201 14.94 -2.67 -4.10
CA GLY A 201 16.35 -2.50 -4.35
C GLY A 201 16.66 -1.95 -5.73
N THR A 202 17.62 -1.05 -5.78
CA THR A 202 18.13 -0.43 -7.01
C THR A 202 19.65 -0.55 -7.15
N LYS A 203 20.32 -1.27 -6.23
CA LYS A 203 21.77 -1.47 -6.32
C LYS A 203 22.09 -2.34 -7.54
N LYS A 204 22.73 -1.74 -8.53
CA LYS A 204 23.23 -2.48 -9.69
C LYS A 204 24.29 -3.49 -9.21
N PRO A 205 24.35 -4.69 -9.80
CA PRO A 205 25.52 -5.52 -9.64
C PRO A 205 26.72 -4.72 -10.12
N THR A 206 27.78 -4.69 -9.31
CA THR A 206 29.07 -4.28 -9.83
C THR A 206 29.43 -5.34 -10.87
N SER A 207 29.47 -4.96 -12.16
CA SER A 207 30.14 -5.78 -13.16
C SER A 207 31.50 -6.16 -12.54
N SER A 208 31.75 -7.45 -12.34
CA SER A 208 33.03 -7.90 -11.83
C SER A 208 34.09 -7.27 -12.73
N LYS A 209 35.05 -6.54 -12.14
CA LYS A 209 36.21 -5.98 -12.88
C LYS A 209 37.19 -7.08 -13.31
N CYS A 210 36.68 -8.30 -13.39
CA CYS A 210 37.39 -9.54 -13.50
C CYS A 210 36.86 -10.23 -14.74
N ASP A 211 37.77 -10.72 -15.56
CA ASP A 211 37.45 -11.44 -16.79
C ASP A 211 36.81 -12.80 -16.45
N PRO A 212 35.64 -13.14 -17.01
CA PRO A 212 34.93 -14.37 -16.69
C PRO A 212 35.61 -15.65 -17.23
N ASN A 213 36.62 -15.54 -18.09
CA ASN A 213 37.33 -16.71 -18.64
C ASN A 213 38.31 -17.36 -17.65
N TYR A 214 38.53 -16.80 -16.46
CA TYR A 214 39.53 -17.26 -15.51
C TYR A 214 38.96 -17.40 -14.08
N SER A 215 39.50 -18.34 -13.30
CA SER A 215 39.11 -18.54 -11.90
C SER A 215 39.83 -17.56 -10.98
N GLY A 216 39.21 -16.43 -10.70
CA GLY A 216 39.81 -15.39 -9.86
C GLY A 216 39.49 -14.00 -10.39
N CYS A 217 40.25 -13.00 -9.95
CA CYS A 217 40.14 -11.67 -10.54
C CYS A 217 41.30 -11.37 -11.47
N VAL A 218 41.17 -11.81 -12.72
CA VAL A 218 42.03 -11.33 -13.82
C VAL A 218 41.46 -9.99 -14.30
N PRO A 219 42.16 -8.86 -14.18
CA PRO A 219 41.64 -7.56 -14.59
C PRO A 219 41.22 -7.55 -16.07
N ILE A 220 40.16 -6.83 -16.40
CA ILE A 220 39.79 -6.62 -17.82
C ILE A 220 40.68 -5.51 -18.38
N ALA A 221 41.66 -5.86 -19.20
CA ALA A 221 42.64 -4.96 -19.80
C ALA A 221 42.89 -5.33 -21.27
N SER A 222 43.69 -4.54 -21.99
CA SER A 222 44.09 -4.91 -23.37
C SER A 222 45.06 -6.09 -23.39
N ASP A 223 45.81 -6.26 -22.30
CA ASP A 223 46.82 -7.29 -22.11
C ASP A 223 47.01 -7.49 -20.59
N VAL A 224 47.16 -8.73 -20.16
CA VAL A 224 47.35 -9.10 -18.75
C VAL A 224 48.47 -10.13 -18.72
N ASP A 225 49.45 -9.89 -17.87
CA ASP A 225 50.62 -10.77 -17.74
C ASP A 225 50.66 -11.49 -16.39
N CYS A 226 51.42 -12.58 -16.34
CA CYS A 226 51.75 -13.23 -15.08
C CYS A 226 52.72 -12.37 -14.25
N ALA A 227 52.35 -12.12 -12.98
CA ALA A 227 53.17 -11.38 -12.05
C ALA A 227 54.51 -12.11 -11.80
N GLY A 228 55.62 -11.39 -11.94
CA GLY A 228 56.97 -11.97 -11.84
C GLY A 228 57.56 -12.49 -13.16
N GLY A 229 56.78 -12.45 -14.25
CA GLY A 229 57.25 -12.76 -15.61
C GLY A 229 57.91 -11.57 -16.32
N SER A 230 58.30 -11.76 -17.58
CA SER A 230 58.89 -10.72 -18.45
C SER A 230 57.87 -9.85 -19.19
N GLY A 231 56.59 -9.94 -18.80
CA GLY A 231 55.48 -9.24 -19.45
C GLY A 231 55.60 -7.71 -19.40
N ASN A 232 55.05 -7.05 -20.41
CA ASN A 232 55.07 -5.59 -20.58
C ASN A 232 53.66 -4.97 -20.68
N GLY A 233 52.65 -5.76 -20.36
CA GLY A 233 51.26 -5.41 -20.37
C GLY A 233 50.89 -4.40 -19.28
N PRO A 234 49.73 -3.73 -19.44
CA PRO A 234 49.24 -2.73 -18.49
C PRO A 234 48.72 -3.31 -17.17
N ALA A 235 48.56 -4.64 -17.08
CA ALA A 235 48.03 -5.32 -15.92
C ALA A 235 48.76 -6.64 -15.67
N TYR A 236 48.83 -7.05 -14.40
CA TYR A 236 49.47 -8.30 -13.99
C TYR A 236 48.55 -9.06 -13.04
N VAL A 237 48.65 -10.39 -13.06
CA VAL A 237 47.92 -11.28 -12.16
C VAL A 237 48.84 -12.35 -11.58
N SER A 238 48.67 -12.68 -10.31
CA SER A 238 49.43 -13.75 -9.65
C SER A 238 48.68 -15.07 -9.75
N GLY A 239 49.32 -16.09 -10.32
CA GLY A 239 48.79 -17.45 -10.38
C GLY A 239 49.07 -18.28 -9.11
N PRO A 240 48.68 -19.58 -9.12
CA PRO A 240 48.02 -20.26 -10.24
C PRO A 240 46.53 -19.87 -10.37
N ILE A 241 46.06 -19.69 -11.61
CA ILE A 241 44.68 -19.33 -11.94
C ILE A 241 44.12 -20.33 -12.96
N ARG A 242 42.97 -20.93 -12.70
CA ARG A 242 42.37 -21.86 -13.66
C ARG A 242 41.77 -21.12 -14.85
N VAL A 243 42.01 -21.59 -16.07
CA VAL A 243 41.26 -21.15 -17.24
C VAL A 243 39.88 -21.85 -17.23
N ILE A 244 38.81 -21.06 -17.21
CA ILE A 244 37.40 -21.51 -17.22
C ILE A 244 36.84 -21.49 -18.65
N GLY A 245 37.16 -20.44 -19.40
CA GLY A 245 36.67 -20.19 -20.75
C GLY A 245 37.81 -20.26 -21.77
N ASN A 246 37.98 -19.18 -22.53
CA ASN A 246 39.09 -19.05 -23.47
C ASN A 246 40.25 -18.31 -22.80
N ASP A 247 41.47 -18.78 -23.04
CA ASP A 247 42.67 -18.02 -22.65
C ASP A 247 42.90 -16.87 -23.63
N ILE A 248 42.30 -15.71 -23.36
CA ILE A 248 42.36 -14.54 -24.25
C ILE A 248 43.61 -13.67 -24.05
N TYR A 249 44.31 -13.86 -22.94
CA TYR A 249 45.54 -13.16 -22.58
C TYR A 249 46.77 -14.08 -22.68
N ASP A 250 46.62 -15.29 -23.22
CA ASP A 250 47.69 -16.29 -23.37
C ASP A 250 48.47 -16.55 -22.06
N LEU A 251 47.76 -16.62 -20.93
CA LEU A 251 48.33 -16.83 -19.58
C LEU A 251 48.63 -18.30 -19.27
N ASP A 252 47.99 -19.23 -19.98
CA ASP A 252 48.16 -20.70 -19.92
C ASP A 252 48.87 -21.14 -21.21
N ARG A 253 50.18 -20.89 -21.26
CA ARG A 253 50.97 -21.05 -22.49
C ARG A 253 51.21 -22.53 -22.85
N ASP A 254 51.18 -23.42 -21.87
CA ASP A 254 51.35 -24.85 -22.07
C ASP A 254 50.02 -25.60 -22.26
N GLY A 255 48.89 -24.95 -21.96
CA GLY A 255 47.55 -25.40 -22.29
C GLY A 255 47.01 -26.47 -21.35
N ASP A 256 47.49 -26.50 -20.10
CA ASP A 256 47.11 -27.50 -19.10
C ASP A 256 45.83 -27.11 -18.31
N GLY A 257 45.33 -25.89 -18.55
CA GLY A 257 44.17 -25.30 -17.89
C GLY A 257 44.51 -24.45 -16.67
N ILE A 258 45.80 -24.22 -16.37
CA ILE A 258 46.31 -23.40 -15.28
C ILE A 258 47.18 -22.28 -15.85
N ALA A 259 46.72 -21.05 -15.70
CA ALA A 259 47.44 -19.84 -16.00
C ALA A 259 48.41 -19.43 -14.88
N CYS A 260 49.57 -18.91 -15.27
CA CYS A 260 50.58 -18.32 -14.38
C CYS A 260 51.08 -19.26 -13.26
N ASP A 261 51.25 -20.54 -13.58
CA ASP A 261 51.85 -21.55 -12.73
C ASP A 261 53.39 -21.43 -12.60
#